data_AF-X0TDS0-F1
#
_entry.id   AF-X0TDS0-F1
#
_cell.length_a   1.000
_cell.length_b   1.000
_cell.length_c   1.000
_cell.angle_alpha   90.00
_cell.angle_beta   90.00
_cell.angle_gamma   90.00
#
_symmetry.space_group_name_H-M   'P 1'
#
loop_
_entity.id
_entity.type
_entity.pdbx_description
1 polymer ?
#
loop_
_entity_poly.entity_id
_entity_poly.type
_entity_poly.pdbx_seq_one_letter_code
_entity_poly.pdbx_strand_id
1 'polypeptide(L)'
;MTIGATTGQIGVEDLNYKYGAATIFDRVLRSDPTDTETINRIMPTDIRAFGTEANAWNDALAAAITAVGAEDAKLLVTVPQTLAANLTVPANVELEFVPGAAITVGAYTATFNGTIHAGLYEILVWTVGSGAININKNPYIYPQWFGALDDGTGEPATTAAFTECMNVNLTANQEKPTIALHPGTYLVKELTTTETDISIVGLFANATKELGTTTSCAILKSADGVSTIDVNNIHVENIYFDGAGAGLVGIEGINLTVI
;
A
#
# COMPACT_ATOMS: atom_id res chain seq x y z
N MET A 1 29.69 -16.91 36.74
CA MET A 1 30.09 -15.81 37.64
C MET A 1 28.82 -15.27 38.25
N THR A 2 28.62 -15.48 39.56
CA THR A 2 27.36 -15.16 40.25
C THR A 2 27.41 -13.71 40.70
N ILE A 3 26.56 -12.85 40.13
CA ILE A 3 26.45 -11.45 40.54
C ILE A 3 25.46 -11.39 41.71
N GLY A 4 25.97 -11.12 42.91
CA GLY A 4 25.17 -10.93 44.12
C GLY A 4 24.47 -9.57 44.07
N ALA A 5 23.14 -9.59 43.92
CA ALA A 5 22.33 -8.39 44.03
C ALA A 5 22.18 -8.02 45.50
N THR A 6 22.94 -7.01 45.93
CA THR A 6 22.67 -6.27 47.17
C THR A 6 22.51 -4.81 46.77
N THR A 7 21.28 -4.31 46.91
CA THR A 7 20.90 -2.88 46.78
C THR A 7 21.24 -2.18 45.46
N GLY A 8 20.42 -2.44 44.44
CA GLY A 8 19.52 -1.40 43.93
C GLY A 8 20.07 -0.16 43.20
N GLN A 9 21.26 -0.18 42.61
CA GLN A 9 21.65 0.81 41.60
C GLN A 9 22.42 0.13 40.46
N ILE A 10 21.94 0.32 39.22
CA ILE A 10 22.67 -0.05 38.00
C ILE A 10 23.75 1.02 37.82
N GLY A 11 25.02 0.63 37.88
CA GLY A 11 26.13 1.57 37.70
C GLY A 11 26.23 2.01 36.23
N VAL A 12 26.79 3.19 35.98
CA VAL A 12 27.10 3.65 34.60
C VAL A 12 28.05 2.68 33.88
N GLU A 13 28.90 1.97 34.63
CA GLU A 13 29.70 0.85 34.14
C GLU A 13 28.88 -0.34 33.59
N ASP A 14 27.67 -0.60 34.11
CA ASP A 14 26.80 -1.69 33.61
C ASP A 14 26.12 -1.34 32.27
N LEU A 15 25.95 -0.05 31.98
CA LEU A 15 25.33 0.46 30.74
C LEU A 15 26.32 0.54 29.57
N ASN A 16 27.63 0.63 29.87
CA ASN A 16 28.67 0.75 28.83
C ASN A 16 29.01 -0.56 28.11
N TYR A 17 28.49 -1.70 28.55
CA TYR A 17 28.90 -3.00 28.00
C TYR A 17 28.01 -3.53 26.86
N LYS A 18 26.92 -2.85 26.50
CA LYS A 18 25.96 -3.40 25.51
C LYS A 18 25.66 -2.52 24.30
N TYR A 19 25.89 -1.21 24.36
CA TYR A 19 25.57 -0.31 23.25
C TYR A 19 26.66 0.75 23.10
N GLY A 20 27.54 0.55 22.11
CA GLY A 20 28.51 1.56 21.72
C GLY A 20 27.81 2.77 21.11
N ALA A 21 27.42 3.75 21.93
CA ALA A 21 27.10 5.11 21.52
C ALA A 21 27.02 6.05 22.74
N ALA A 22 28.17 6.61 23.14
CA ALA A 22 28.29 7.55 24.25
C ALA A 22 27.77 8.98 23.95
N THR A 23 26.90 9.18 22.96
CA THR A 23 26.58 10.54 22.48
C THR A 23 25.14 11.01 22.69
N ILE A 24 24.21 10.14 23.11
CA ILE A 24 22.79 10.54 23.24
C ILE A 24 22.43 10.96 24.68
N PHE A 25 23.17 10.50 25.71
CA PHE A 25 22.85 10.83 27.11
C PHE A 25 23.57 12.07 27.68
N ASP A 26 24.57 12.65 27.00
CA ASP A 26 25.31 13.81 27.53
C ASP A 26 24.52 15.14 27.48
N ARG A 27 23.36 15.15 26.80
CA ARG A 27 22.51 16.36 26.73
C ARG A 27 21.44 16.45 27.82
N VAL A 28 21.12 15.34 28.49
CA VAL A 28 20.06 15.29 29.52
C VAL A 28 20.62 15.55 30.94
N LEU A 29 21.93 15.45 31.15
CA LEU A 29 22.56 15.54 32.48
C LEU A 29 23.23 16.89 32.79
N ARG A 30 23.02 17.94 31.99
CA ARG A 30 23.55 19.30 32.26
C ARG A 30 22.49 20.29 32.74
N SER A 31 21.35 19.83 33.24
CA SER A 31 20.50 20.65 34.09
C SER A 31 21.04 20.63 35.51
N ASP A 32 21.29 21.82 36.04
CA ASP A 32 21.62 22.19 37.41
C ASP A 32 21.76 21.04 38.45
N PRO A 33 22.96 20.80 39.01
CA PRO A 33 23.19 19.76 40.03
C PRO A 33 22.47 20.05 41.37
N THR A 34 21.76 21.16 41.50
CA THR A 34 20.95 21.49 42.69
C THR A 34 19.45 21.21 42.53
N ASP A 35 19.00 20.83 41.33
CA ASP A 35 17.59 20.52 41.08
C ASP A 35 17.26 19.05 41.36
N THR A 36 16.99 18.75 42.64
CA THR A 36 16.58 17.41 43.10
C THR A 36 15.16 16.99 42.71
N GLU A 37 14.36 17.84 42.05
CA GLU A 37 12.96 17.50 41.73
C GLU A 37 12.74 16.89 40.33
N THR A 38 13.72 16.89 39.42
CA THR A 38 13.43 16.59 38.01
C THR A 38 14.22 15.42 37.39
N ILE A 39 14.56 14.38 38.17
CA ILE A 39 15.16 13.12 37.63
C ILE A 39 14.27 11.89 37.94
N ASN A 40 13.08 12.08 38.51
CA ASN A 40 12.18 10.99 38.88
C ASN A 40 11.06 10.68 37.85
N ARG A 41 11.20 11.13 36.60
CA ARG A 41 10.14 10.91 35.59
C ARG A 41 10.64 10.52 34.21
N ILE A 42 11.60 9.61 34.17
CA ILE A 42 11.67 8.66 33.06
C ILE A 42 11.18 7.34 33.64
N MET A 43 9.88 7.09 33.50
CA MET A 43 9.32 5.79 33.85
C MET A 43 9.94 4.74 32.90
N PRO A 44 10.10 3.47 33.30
CA PRO A 44 10.56 2.42 32.39
C PRO A 44 9.74 2.33 31.09
N THR A 45 8.51 2.85 31.08
CA THR A 45 7.62 2.98 29.92
C THR A 45 7.98 4.14 28.97
N ASP A 46 8.72 5.15 29.44
CA ASP A 46 9.09 6.35 28.66
C ASP A 46 10.34 6.10 27.79
N ILE A 47 11.10 5.04 28.09
CA ILE A 47 12.12 4.51 27.19
C ILE A 47 11.40 3.63 26.17
N ARG A 48 10.78 4.25 25.16
CA ARG A 48 10.54 3.55 23.89
C ARG A 48 11.92 3.30 23.30
N ALA A 49 12.39 2.07 23.43
CA ALA A 49 13.69 1.64 22.95
C ALA A 49 13.86 2.04 21.47
N PHE A 50 14.70 3.03 21.20
CA PHE A 50 15.34 3.20 19.91
C PHE A 50 16.45 2.14 19.81
N GLY A 51 16.02 0.87 19.76
CA GLY A 51 16.86 -0.31 19.71
C GLY A 51 17.04 -0.78 18.27
N THR A 52 18.30 -1.00 17.90
CA THR A 52 18.79 -1.60 16.67
C THR A 52 18.19 -2.98 16.37
N GLU A 53 17.06 -3.04 15.68
CA GLU A 53 16.54 -4.31 15.14
C GLU A 53 16.10 -4.14 13.70
N ALA A 54 17.05 -4.22 12.76
CA ALA A 54 16.77 -4.13 11.32
C ALA A 54 15.80 -5.22 10.79
N ASN A 55 15.42 -6.20 11.61
CA ASN A 55 14.51 -7.29 11.21
C ASN A 55 13.25 -7.42 12.08
N ALA A 56 13.06 -6.62 13.14
CA ALA A 56 11.83 -6.66 13.95
C ALA A 56 10.71 -5.76 13.41
N TRP A 57 10.97 -5.06 12.32
CA TRP A 57 9.98 -4.20 11.68
C TRP A 57 8.91 -4.96 10.91
N ASN A 58 9.08 -6.27 10.63
CA ASN A 58 8.06 -7.04 9.91
C ASN A 58 6.76 -7.24 10.71
N ASP A 59 6.83 -7.23 12.04
CA ASP A 59 5.66 -7.30 12.93
C ASP A 59 5.17 -5.91 13.37
N ALA A 60 5.85 -4.83 12.93
CA ALA A 60 5.57 -3.48 13.44
C ALA A 60 4.16 -3.01 13.07
N LEU A 61 3.67 -3.30 11.87
CA LEU A 61 2.34 -2.86 11.46
C LEU A 61 1.22 -3.56 12.27
N ALA A 62 1.29 -4.88 12.44
CA ALA A 62 0.30 -5.62 13.22
C ALA A 62 0.32 -5.23 14.71
N ALA A 63 1.51 -5.03 15.28
CA ALA A 63 1.68 -4.54 16.64
C ALA A 63 1.16 -3.11 16.80
N ALA A 64 1.41 -2.22 15.83
CA ALA A 64 0.91 -0.85 15.84
C ALA A 64 -0.62 -0.81 15.78
N ILE A 65 -1.25 -1.61 14.91
CA ILE A 65 -2.71 -1.75 14.83
C ILE A 65 -3.28 -2.25 16.18
N THR A 66 -2.63 -3.24 16.79
CA THR A 66 -3.05 -3.75 18.11
C THR A 66 -2.93 -2.69 19.20
N ALA A 67 -1.87 -1.87 19.16
CA ALA A 67 -1.62 -0.82 20.14
C ALA A 67 -2.60 0.37 20.02
N VAL A 68 -3.15 0.63 18.83
CA VAL A 68 -4.23 1.62 18.66
C VAL A 68 -5.50 1.19 19.41
N GLY A 69 -5.84 -0.10 19.36
CA GLY A 69 -7.03 -0.63 20.01
C GLY A 69 -8.32 -0.05 19.42
N ALA A 70 -9.17 0.51 20.29
CA ALA A 70 -10.49 1.03 19.92
C ALA A 70 -10.49 2.52 19.52
N GLU A 71 -9.36 3.21 19.65
CA GLU A 71 -9.25 4.64 19.33
C GLU A 71 -9.12 4.86 17.82
N ASP A 72 -9.62 5.98 17.31
CA ASP A 72 -9.38 6.37 15.92
C ASP A 72 -7.91 6.78 15.73
N ALA A 73 -7.25 6.24 14.71
CA ALA A 73 -5.85 6.55 14.45
C ALA A 73 -5.49 6.54 12.97
N LYS A 74 -4.50 7.37 12.61
CA LYS A 74 -3.83 7.36 11.32
C LYS A 74 -2.42 6.80 11.50
N LEU A 75 -2.11 5.69 10.83
CA LEU A 75 -0.80 5.04 10.89
C LEU A 75 -0.01 5.32 9.60
N LEU A 76 1.19 5.88 9.78
CA LEU A 76 2.12 6.13 8.68
C LEU A 76 3.03 4.92 8.44
N VAL A 77 2.91 4.29 7.27
CA VAL A 77 3.78 3.21 6.80
C VAL A 77 4.93 3.84 6.03
N THR A 78 6.14 3.74 6.59
CA THR A 78 7.34 4.40 6.06
C THR A 78 8.36 3.46 5.45
N VAL A 79 8.20 2.16 5.65
CA VAL A 79 9.13 1.12 5.21
C VAL A 79 8.35 -0.08 4.66
N PRO A 80 8.94 -0.87 3.75
CA PRO A 80 8.36 -2.14 3.34
C PRO A 80 8.05 -3.07 4.53
N GLN A 81 6.98 -3.83 4.42
CA GLN A 81 6.50 -4.79 5.40
C GLN A 81 6.21 -6.10 4.69
N THR A 82 6.66 -7.22 5.24
CA THR A 82 6.28 -8.55 4.73
C THR A 82 5.38 -9.22 5.74
N LEU A 83 4.20 -9.65 5.31
CA LEU A 83 3.28 -10.36 6.19
C LEU A 83 3.84 -11.73 6.58
N ALA A 84 3.85 -12.01 7.89
CA ALA A 84 4.14 -13.32 8.46
C ALA A 84 2.87 -14.05 8.96
N ALA A 85 1.72 -13.38 8.91
CA ALA A 85 0.41 -13.88 9.27
C ALA A 85 -0.68 -13.04 8.58
N ASN A 86 -1.95 -13.46 8.69
CA ASN A 86 -3.08 -12.65 8.22
C ASN A 86 -3.11 -11.30 8.95
N LEU A 87 -3.33 -10.24 8.20
CA LEU A 87 -3.41 -8.87 8.70
C LEU A 87 -4.84 -8.35 8.56
N THR A 88 -5.39 -7.79 9.63
CA THR A 88 -6.66 -7.06 9.60
C THR A 88 -6.44 -5.66 10.13
N VAL A 89 -6.59 -4.66 9.25
CA VAL A 89 -6.64 -3.25 9.62
C VAL A 89 -8.10 -2.91 9.93
N PRO A 90 -8.44 -2.52 11.16
CA PRO A 90 -9.81 -2.26 11.57
C PRO A 90 -10.31 -0.92 11.00
N ALA A 91 -11.63 -0.71 11.06
CA ALA A 91 -12.29 0.41 10.39
C ALA A 91 -11.98 1.80 10.97
N ASN A 92 -11.45 1.86 12.21
CA ASN A 92 -10.98 3.04 12.93
C ASN A 92 -9.51 3.40 12.63
N VAL A 93 -8.80 2.56 11.86
CA VAL A 93 -7.39 2.79 11.52
C VAL A 93 -7.26 3.17 10.05
N GLU A 94 -6.81 4.39 9.78
CA GLU A 94 -6.42 4.83 8.45
C GLU A 94 -4.93 4.53 8.22
N LEU A 95 -4.59 4.03 7.04
CA LEU A 95 -3.19 3.83 6.65
C LEU A 95 -2.75 4.92 5.68
N GLU A 96 -1.57 5.49 5.92
CA GLU A 96 -0.91 6.41 5.00
C GLU A 96 0.44 5.83 4.59
N PHE A 97 0.67 5.69 3.28
CA PHE A 97 1.91 5.15 2.74
C PHE A 97 2.76 6.26 2.18
N VAL A 98 4.07 6.23 2.43
CA VAL A 98 5.05 7.08 1.72
C VAL A 98 5.65 6.32 0.53
N PRO A 99 6.24 7.00 -0.47
CA PRO A 99 6.91 6.34 -1.59
C PRO A 99 7.97 5.33 -1.10
N GLY A 100 7.92 4.11 -1.63
CA GLY A 100 8.83 3.02 -1.27
C GLY A 100 8.38 2.20 -0.05
N ALA A 101 7.30 2.58 0.64
CA ALA A 101 6.62 1.73 1.60
C ALA A 101 5.62 0.82 0.87
N ALA A 102 5.64 -0.47 1.16
CA ALA A 102 4.72 -1.44 0.58
C ALA A 102 4.46 -2.61 1.53
N ILE A 103 3.34 -3.31 1.37
CA ILE A 103 3.02 -4.55 2.08
C ILE A 103 3.13 -5.71 1.11
N THR A 104 4.08 -6.61 1.36
CA THR A 104 4.18 -7.90 0.67
C THR A 104 3.27 -8.92 1.35
N VAL A 105 2.24 -9.36 0.65
CA VAL A 105 1.16 -10.19 1.21
C VAL A 105 1.52 -11.69 1.19
N GLY A 106 2.23 -12.15 0.15
CA GLY A 106 2.67 -13.54 0.05
C GLY A 106 1.52 -14.54 0.12
N ALA A 107 1.59 -15.46 1.09
CA ALA A 107 0.60 -16.53 1.29
C ALA A 107 -0.61 -16.15 2.16
N TYR A 108 -0.61 -14.92 2.71
CA TYR A 108 -1.55 -14.51 3.74
C TYR A 108 -2.70 -13.68 3.18
N THR A 109 -3.67 -13.38 4.03
CA THR A 109 -4.76 -12.44 3.72
C THR A 109 -4.50 -11.10 4.39
N ALA A 110 -4.53 -10.01 3.60
CA ALA A 110 -4.54 -8.63 4.09
C ALA A 110 -5.95 -8.05 3.94
N THR A 111 -6.58 -7.64 5.05
CA THR A 111 -7.93 -7.05 5.06
C THR A 111 -7.88 -5.61 5.56
N PHE A 112 -8.28 -4.68 4.70
CA PHE A 112 -8.30 -3.25 4.95
C PHE A 112 -9.74 -2.78 5.15
N ASN A 113 -10.19 -2.71 6.41
CA ASN A 113 -11.50 -2.15 6.77
C ASN A 113 -11.48 -0.64 6.97
N GLY A 114 -10.29 -0.06 7.14
CA GLY A 114 -10.04 1.38 7.15
C GLY A 114 -9.65 1.91 5.78
N THR A 115 -9.50 3.23 5.65
CA THR A 115 -9.11 3.89 4.41
C THR A 115 -7.60 3.80 4.19
N ILE A 116 -7.19 3.55 2.95
CA ILE A 116 -5.80 3.66 2.49
C ILE A 116 -5.59 5.02 1.82
N HIS A 117 -4.57 5.75 2.25
CA HIS A 117 -4.07 6.97 1.65
C HIS A 117 -2.67 6.73 1.08
N ALA A 118 -2.54 6.81 -0.24
CA ALA A 118 -1.26 6.65 -0.93
C ALA A 118 -1.26 7.47 -2.21
N GLY A 119 -0.06 7.83 -2.70
CA GLY A 119 0.10 8.35 -4.05
C GLY A 119 -0.01 7.25 -5.12
N LEU A 120 0.39 7.58 -6.35
CA LEU A 120 0.43 6.66 -7.49
C LEU A 120 1.76 5.91 -7.53
N TYR A 121 1.99 5.05 -6.54
CA TYR A 121 3.15 4.15 -6.46
C TYR A 121 2.75 2.83 -5.82
N GLU A 122 3.57 1.79 -6.01
CA GLU A 122 3.34 0.46 -5.49
C GLU A 122 3.32 0.46 -3.96
N ILE A 123 2.21 0.02 -3.38
CA ILE A 123 2.02 -0.13 -1.92
C ILE A 123 1.59 -1.55 -1.53
N LEU A 124 1.20 -2.38 -2.51
CA LEU A 124 0.74 -3.74 -2.32
C LEU A 124 1.52 -4.65 -3.28
N VAL A 125 2.41 -5.48 -2.73
CA VAL A 125 3.14 -6.49 -3.49
C VAL A 125 2.45 -7.83 -3.26
N TRP A 126 1.73 -8.29 -4.28
CA TRP A 126 0.91 -9.49 -4.22
C TRP A 126 0.91 -10.17 -5.58
N THR A 127 0.51 -11.43 -5.64
CA THR A 127 0.28 -12.13 -6.90
C THR A 127 -1.01 -12.91 -6.76
N VAL A 128 -1.91 -12.77 -7.74
CA VAL A 128 -3.19 -13.50 -7.74
C VAL A 128 -2.94 -14.99 -7.52
N GLY A 129 -3.67 -15.56 -6.55
CA GLY A 129 -3.56 -16.98 -6.18
C GLY A 129 -2.52 -17.30 -5.11
N SER A 130 -1.63 -16.37 -4.72
CA SER A 130 -0.70 -16.61 -3.61
C SER A 130 -1.38 -16.42 -2.25
N GLY A 131 -2.26 -15.43 -2.15
CA GLY A 131 -2.99 -15.02 -0.95
C GLY A 131 -4.18 -14.14 -1.35
N ALA A 132 -4.67 -13.29 -0.44
CA ALA A 132 -5.81 -12.42 -0.73
C ALA A 132 -5.61 -10.99 -0.20
N ILE A 133 -6.11 -10.02 -0.96
CA ILE A 133 -6.24 -8.61 -0.56
C ILE A 133 -7.71 -8.26 -0.54
N ASN A 134 -8.20 -7.76 0.59
CA ASN A 134 -9.56 -7.23 0.73
C ASN A 134 -9.50 -5.72 1.03
N ILE A 135 -10.09 -4.87 0.19
CA ILE A 135 -10.14 -3.41 0.41
C ILE A 135 -11.60 -2.98 0.47
N ASN A 136 -12.08 -2.61 1.67
CA ASN A 136 -13.51 -2.43 1.90
C ASN A 136 -13.98 -0.97 1.94
N LYS A 137 -13.10 0.00 2.24
CA LYS A 137 -13.49 1.41 2.44
C LYS A 137 -13.01 2.39 1.36
N ASN A 138 -12.09 1.98 0.50
CA ASN A 138 -11.61 2.85 -0.57
C ASN A 138 -12.59 2.78 -1.76
N PRO A 139 -13.26 3.88 -2.13
CA PRO A 139 -14.15 3.89 -3.30
C PRO A 139 -13.38 3.72 -4.62
N TYR A 140 -12.10 4.10 -4.62
CA TYR A 140 -11.21 3.99 -5.76
C TYR A 140 -9.95 3.21 -5.38
N ILE A 141 -9.53 2.34 -6.29
CA ILE A 141 -8.23 1.67 -6.26
C ILE A 141 -7.49 1.93 -7.56
N TYR A 142 -6.17 1.90 -7.51
CA TYR A 142 -5.31 2.28 -8.63
C TYR A 142 -4.42 1.09 -9.00
N PRO A 143 -4.29 0.72 -10.29
CA PRO A 143 -3.33 -0.30 -10.72
C PRO A 143 -1.89 0.04 -10.29
N GLN A 144 -1.53 1.31 -10.15
CA GLN A 144 -0.22 1.73 -9.65
C GLN A 144 0.05 1.28 -8.20
N TRP A 145 -0.99 1.08 -7.38
CA TRP A 145 -0.82 0.50 -6.03
C TRP A 145 -0.29 -0.94 -6.08
N PHE A 146 -0.41 -1.60 -7.22
CA PHE A 146 0.05 -2.96 -7.54
C PHE A 146 1.23 -2.96 -8.54
N GLY A 147 1.87 -1.81 -8.77
CA GLY A 147 3.07 -1.73 -9.62
C GLY A 147 2.84 -1.43 -11.10
N ALA A 148 1.63 -1.05 -11.52
CA ALA A 148 1.40 -0.61 -12.90
C ALA A 148 2.20 0.65 -13.24
N LEU A 149 2.74 0.72 -14.46
CA LEU A 149 3.38 1.91 -15.01
C LEU A 149 2.47 2.58 -16.05
N ASP A 150 2.42 3.91 -16.01
CA ASP A 150 1.58 4.77 -16.86
C ASP A 150 2.40 5.58 -17.90
N ASP A 151 3.62 5.14 -18.19
CA ASP A 151 4.59 5.79 -19.07
C ASP A 151 4.67 5.20 -20.50
N GLY A 152 3.77 4.27 -20.83
CA GLY A 152 3.73 3.55 -22.09
C GLY A 152 4.72 2.40 -22.18
N THR A 153 5.35 2.03 -21.07
CA THR A 153 6.28 0.90 -20.94
C THR A 153 5.83 -0.06 -19.82
N GLY A 154 6.70 -0.95 -19.35
CA GLY A 154 6.44 -1.73 -18.13
C GLY A 154 5.74 -3.08 -18.29
N GLU A 155 5.49 -3.54 -19.52
CA GLU A 155 4.99 -4.90 -19.74
C GLU A 155 6.10 -5.95 -19.42
N PRO A 156 5.82 -7.07 -18.71
CA PRO A 156 4.53 -7.62 -18.28
C PRO A 156 4.00 -7.15 -16.92
N ALA A 157 4.74 -6.32 -16.20
CA ALA A 157 4.37 -5.91 -14.84
C ALA A 157 3.06 -5.11 -14.81
N THR A 158 2.85 -4.21 -15.79
CA THR A 158 1.60 -3.44 -15.90
C THR A 158 0.39 -4.35 -16.07
N THR A 159 0.43 -5.34 -16.97
CA THR A 159 -0.67 -6.33 -17.11
C THR A 159 -0.94 -7.12 -15.83
N ALA A 160 0.11 -7.54 -15.11
CA ALA A 160 -0.04 -8.22 -13.82
C ALA A 160 -0.71 -7.33 -12.77
N ALA A 161 -0.26 -6.08 -12.64
CA ALA A 161 -0.81 -5.10 -11.72
C ALA A 161 -2.30 -4.80 -11.96
N PHE A 162 -2.72 -4.71 -13.22
CA PHE A 162 -4.15 -4.59 -13.56
C PHE A 162 -4.93 -5.84 -13.15
N THR A 163 -4.38 -7.02 -13.42
CA THR A 163 -5.00 -8.29 -13.03
C THR A 163 -5.19 -8.37 -11.52
N GLU A 164 -4.16 -8.02 -10.75
CA GLU A 164 -4.23 -7.94 -9.28
C GLU A 164 -5.27 -6.92 -8.83
N CYS A 165 -5.23 -5.70 -9.37
CA CYS A 165 -6.21 -4.66 -9.04
C CYS A 165 -7.67 -5.12 -9.27
N MET A 166 -7.94 -5.85 -10.36
CA MET A 166 -9.27 -6.41 -10.66
C MET A 166 -9.69 -7.55 -9.72
N ASN A 167 -8.72 -8.29 -9.18
CA ASN A 167 -8.93 -9.43 -8.28
C ASN A 167 -8.89 -9.06 -6.80
N VAL A 168 -8.86 -7.76 -6.46
CA VAL A 168 -9.11 -7.31 -5.08
C VAL A 168 -10.49 -7.80 -4.65
N ASN A 169 -10.49 -8.52 -3.54
CA ASN A 169 -11.70 -9.09 -2.97
C ASN A 169 -12.45 -8.05 -2.13
N LEU A 170 -13.72 -8.33 -1.93
CA LEU A 170 -14.57 -7.62 -0.98
C LEU A 170 -15.04 -8.56 0.10
N THR A 171 -15.32 -8.00 1.27
CA THR A 171 -16.16 -8.68 2.23
C THR A 171 -17.60 -8.73 1.71
N ALA A 172 -18.34 -9.80 2.01
CA ALA A 172 -19.71 -9.99 1.55
C ALA A 172 -20.59 -8.74 1.79
N ASN A 173 -21.39 -8.37 0.79
CA ASN A 173 -22.28 -7.20 0.80
C ASN A 173 -21.58 -5.83 0.72
N GLN A 174 -20.37 -5.76 0.16
CA GLN A 174 -19.77 -4.49 -0.26
C GLN A 174 -19.83 -4.36 -1.79
N GLU A 175 -19.83 -3.12 -2.28
CA GLU A 175 -19.69 -2.81 -3.71
C GLU A 175 -18.20 -2.82 -4.08
N LYS A 176 -17.87 -3.26 -5.30
CA LYS A 176 -16.47 -3.29 -5.74
C LYS A 176 -15.94 -1.87 -5.87
N PRO A 177 -14.69 -1.61 -5.42
CA PRO A 177 -14.09 -0.32 -5.68
C PRO A 177 -13.97 -0.10 -7.18
N THR A 178 -14.18 1.14 -7.61
CA THR A 178 -13.91 1.54 -8.98
C THR A 178 -12.40 1.56 -9.21
N ILE A 179 -11.93 0.91 -10.27
CA ILE A 179 -10.55 0.99 -10.72
C ILE A 179 -10.37 2.34 -11.41
N ALA A 180 -9.66 3.25 -10.75
CA ALA A 180 -9.41 4.59 -11.25
C ALA A 180 -8.07 4.63 -12.00
N LEU A 181 -8.09 5.13 -13.23
CA LEU A 181 -6.87 5.30 -14.03
C LEU A 181 -6.48 6.77 -14.06
N HIS A 182 -5.24 7.07 -13.67
CA HIS A 182 -4.69 8.40 -13.86
C HIS A 182 -4.36 8.63 -15.35
N PRO A 183 -4.32 9.88 -15.83
CA PRO A 183 -3.81 10.19 -17.15
C PRO A 183 -2.41 9.62 -17.34
N GLY A 184 -2.22 8.93 -18.46
CA GLY A 184 -1.02 8.16 -18.76
C GLY A 184 -1.28 7.09 -19.81
N THR A 185 -0.22 6.45 -20.27
CA THR A 185 -0.30 5.31 -21.20
C THR A 185 0.06 4.04 -20.47
N TYR A 186 -0.88 3.11 -20.34
CA TYR A 186 -0.66 1.81 -19.73
C TYR A 186 -0.46 0.79 -20.85
N LEU A 187 0.76 0.26 -20.95
CA LEU A 187 1.04 -0.82 -21.89
C LEU A 187 0.54 -2.13 -21.29
N VAL A 188 -0.50 -2.71 -21.89
CA VAL A 188 -1.13 -3.95 -21.44
C VAL A 188 -1.23 -4.95 -22.59
N LYS A 189 -1.08 -6.24 -22.31
CA LYS A 189 -1.25 -7.29 -23.32
C LYS A 189 -2.71 -7.75 -23.41
N GLU A 190 -3.13 -8.53 -22.42
CA GLU A 190 -4.46 -9.12 -22.34
C GLU A 190 -4.97 -8.95 -20.91
N LEU A 191 -6.14 -8.34 -20.76
CA LEU A 191 -6.80 -8.20 -19.47
C LEU A 191 -7.94 -9.20 -19.41
N THR A 192 -7.76 -10.25 -18.61
CA THR A 192 -8.80 -11.23 -18.29
C THR A 192 -9.07 -11.21 -16.79
N THR A 193 -10.33 -11.41 -16.43
CA THR A 193 -10.69 -11.71 -15.05
C THR A 193 -12.00 -12.49 -15.00
N THR A 194 -12.12 -13.37 -14.02
CA THR A 194 -13.36 -14.10 -13.72
C THR A 194 -14.32 -13.30 -12.86
N GLU A 195 -13.86 -12.16 -12.35
CA GLU A 195 -14.63 -11.28 -11.50
C GLU A 195 -15.71 -10.55 -12.29
N THR A 196 -16.88 -10.38 -11.67
CA THR A 196 -17.99 -9.58 -12.22
C THR A 196 -18.05 -8.20 -11.58
N ASP A 197 -18.85 -7.31 -12.19
CA ASP A 197 -19.20 -6.00 -11.62
C ASP A 197 -17.98 -5.08 -11.42
N ILE A 198 -17.00 -5.19 -12.32
CA ILE A 198 -15.83 -4.31 -12.30
C ILE A 198 -16.19 -2.99 -13.01
N SER A 199 -15.85 -1.88 -12.37
CA SER A 199 -15.90 -0.56 -12.96
C SER A 199 -14.48 -0.04 -13.15
N ILE A 200 -14.14 0.39 -14.37
CA ILE A 200 -12.86 1.02 -14.69
C ILE A 200 -13.14 2.42 -15.25
N VAL A 201 -12.60 3.44 -14.60
CA VAL A 201 -12.87 4.84 -14.94
C VAL A 201 -11.57 5.60 -15.11
N GLY A 202 -11.40 6.26 -16.25
CA GLY A 202 -10.35 7.26 -16.45
C GLY A 202 -10.65 8.51 -15.62
N LEU A 203 -9.69 8.93 -14.80
CA LEU A 203 -9.77 10.18 -14.07
C LEU A 203 -9.47 11.35 -15.02
N PHE A 204 -10.12 12.48 -14.73
CA PHE A 204 -10.09 13.75 -15.47
C PHE A 204 -10.91 13.79 -16.76
N ALA A 205 -11.46 14.98 -17.02
CA ALA A 205 -12.58 15.19 -17.92
C ALA A 205 -12.17 15.25 -19.39
N ASN A 206 -13.04 14.66 -20.21
CA ASN A 206 -13.11 14.74 -21.67
C ASN A 206 -11.95 14.05 -22.38
N ALA A 207 -12.04 12.73 -22.51
CA ALA A 207 -11.50 12.01 -23.66
C ALA A 207 -12.24 12.45 -24.95
N THR A 208 -12.32 13.77 -25.22
CA THR A 208 -12.68 14.27 -26.53
C THR A 208 -11.56 13.85 -27.47
N LYS A 209 -11.93 12.92 -28.34
CA LYS A 209 -11.18 12.28 -29.42
C LYS A 209 -10.49 13.29 -30.36
N GLU A 210 -9.47 13.99 -29.87
CA GLU A 210 -8.46 14.60 -30.74
C GLU A 210 -7.22 13.71 -30.68
N LEU A 211 -7.19 12.74 -31.60
CA LEU A 211 -6.03 11.91 -31.93
C LEU A 211 -4.85 12.83 -32.23
N GLY A 212 -4.04 13.15 -31.22
CA GLY A 212 -2.87 13.98 -31.45
C GLY A 212 -2.19 14.56 -30.24
N THR A 213 -1.91 13.78 -29.18
CA THR A 213 -0.97 14.08 -28.05
C THR A 213 -1.54 14.50 -26.70
N THR A 214 -2.85 14.37 -26.42
CA THR A 214 -3.36 14.83 -25.12
C THR A 214 -2.96 13.88 -23.98
N THR A 215 -2.02 14.34 -23.15
CA THR A 215 -1.55 13.73 -21.89
C THR A 215 -2.61 13.77 -20.77
N SER A 216 -3.89 13.89 -21.11
CA SER A 216 -4.97 14.22 -20.16
C SER A 216 -6.01 13.12 -20.01
N CYS A 217 -5.82 11.96 -20.63
CA CYS A 217 -6.66 10.78 -20.46
C CYS A 217 -5.83 9.54 -20.15
N ALA A 218 -6.48 8.52 -19.60
CA ALA A 218 -5.91 7.19 -19.47
C ALA A 218 -6.00 6.45 -20.82
N ILE A 219 -4.87 5.93 -21.29
CA ILE A 219 -4.76 5.16 -22.53
C ILE A 219 -4.40 3.73 -22.15
N LEU A 220 -5.26 2.77 -22.49
CA LEU A 220 -4.91 1.35 -22.48
C LEU A 220 -4.36 0.99 -23.85
N LYS A 221 -3.04 0.74 -23.92
CA LYS A 221 -2.32 0.46 -25.16
C LYS A 221 -1.98 -1.02 -25.25
N SER A 222 -2.29 -1.62 -26.40
CA SER A 222 -1.93 -3.00 -26.67
C SER A 222 -0.44 -3.20 -26.86
N ALA A 223 0.15 -4.12 -26.09
CA ALA A 223 1.54 -4.55 -26.27
C ALA A 223 1.76 -5.30 -27.59
N ASP A 224 0.78 -6.13 -28.00
CA ASP A 224 0.91 -7.06 -29.14
C ASP A 224 0.07 -6.64 -30.37
N GLY A 225 -0.55 -5.47 -30.35
CA GLY A 225 -1.42 -4.98 -31.42
C GLY A 225 -2.83 -5.60 -31.46
N VAL A 226 -3.12 -6.50 -30.53
CA VAL A 226 -4.45 -7.04 -30.24
C VAL A 226 -4.61 -6.97 -28.72
N SER A 227 -5.43 -6.05 -28.22
CA SER A 227 -5.90 -6.08 -26.83
C SER A 227 -7.30 -6.64 -26.81
N THR A 228 -7.43 -7.88 -26.38
CA THR A 228 -8.71 -8.42 -25.96
C THR A 228 -8.92 -8.03 -24.50
N ILE A 229 -10.03 -7.36 -24.23
CA ILE A 229 -10.57 -7.14 -22.90
C ILE A 229 -11.80 -8.05 -22.86
N ASP A 230 -11.57 -9.31 -22.48
CA ASP A 230 -12.62 -10.32 -22.37
C ASP A 230 -13.08 -10.40 -20.92
N VAL A 231 -14.14 -9.65 -20.63
CA VAL A 231 -14.60 -9.45 -19.27
C VAL A 231 -16.10 -9.21 -19.26
N ASN A 232 -16.81 -10.10 -18.59
CA ASN A 232 -18.25 -10.04 -18.46
C ASN A 232 -18.64 -8.94 -17.46
N ASN A 233 -19.57 -8.08 -17.86
CA ASN A 233 -20.18 -7.06 -17.00
C ASN A 233 -19.19 -6.00 -16.46
N ILE A 234 -18.39 -5.41 -17.36
CA ILE A 234 -17.56 -4.25 -17.03
C ILE A 234 -18.18 -2.94 -17.48
N HIS A 235 -18.17 -1.98 -16.56
CA HIS A 235 -18.43 -0.58 -16.86
C HIS A 235 -17.10 0.13 -17.11
N VAL A 236 -16.88 0.59 -18.36
CA VAL A 236 -15.70 1.40 -18.73
C VAL A 236 -16.15 2.83 -19.03
N GLU A 237 -15.54 3.81 -18.39
CA GLU A 237 -15.82 5.23 -18.63
C GLU A 237 -14.50 6.03 -18.80
N ASN A 238 -14.50 7.03 -19.70
CA ASN A 238 -13.41 8.00 -19.87
C ASN A 238 -12.00 7.41 -20.16
N ILE A 239 -11.92 6.28 -20.87
CA ILE A 239 -10.67 5.60 -21.23
C ILE A 239 -10.51 5.55 -22.75
N TYR A 240 -9.28 5.78 -23.22
CA TYR A 240 -8.91 5.61 -24.63
C TYR A 240 -8.24 4.25 -24.84
N PHE A 241 -8.56 3.58 -25.94
CA PHE A 241 -7.96 2.30 -26.32
C PHE A 241 -7.07 2.50 -27.56
N ASP A 242 -5.77 2.20 -27.41
CA ASP A 242 -4.78 2.29 -28.49
C ASP A 242 -4.35 0.89 -28.94
N GLY A 243 -4.94 0.40 -30.04
CA GLY A 243 -4.48 -0.83 -30.68
C GLY A 243 -3.29 -0.54 -31.59
N ALA A 244 -2.13 -1.17 -31.35
CA ALA A 244 -0.90 -0.93 -32.12
C ALA A 244 -0.95 -1.42 -33.60
N GLY A 245 -2.12 -1.73 -34.16
CA GLY A 245 -2.31 -2.23 -35.52
C GLY A 245 -3.52 -1.59 -36.22
N ALA A 246 -3.59 -1.72 -37.55
CA ALA A 246 -4.59 -1.09 -38.44
C ALA A 246 -6.05 -1.55 -38.24
N GLY A 247 -6.37 -2.22 -37.15
CA GLY A 247 -7.73 -2.59 -36.77
C GLY A 247 -7.89 -2.48 -35.26
N LEU A 248 -8.78 -1.59 -34.81
CA LEU A 248 -9.39 -1.73 -33.48
C LEU A 248 -10.08 -3.10 -33.47
N VAL A 249 -9.48 -4.07 -32.79
CA VAL A 249 -10.10 -5.36 -32.54
C VAL A 249 -11.28 -5.13 -31.60
N GLY A 250 -12.42 -5.70 -31.98
CA GLY A 250 -13.71 -5.44 -31.36
C GLY A 250 -13.67 -5.60 -29.85
N ILE A 251 -14.21 -4.60 -29.17
CA ILE A 251 -14.73 -4.77 -27.83
C ILE A 251 -15.93 -5.71 -27.94
N GLU A 252 -15.71 -7.02 -27.87
CA GLU A 252 -16.78 -8.01 -27.79
C GLU A 252 -17.24 -8.13 -26.33
N GLY A 253 -18.57 -8.13 -26.09
CA GLY A 253 -19.13 -8.34 -24.75
C GLY A 253 -19.33 -7.08 -23.87
N ILE A 254 -18.93 -5.88 -24.29
CA ILE A 254 -19.31 -4.66 -23.56
C ILE A 254 -20.74 -4.26 -23.91
N ASN A 255 -21.63 -4.34 -22.92
CA ASN A 255 -22.87 -3.54 -22.91
C ASN A 255 -22.48 -2.08 -22.70
N LEU A 256 -22.10 -1.42 -23.79
CA LEU A 256 -21.70 -0.03 -23.77
C LEU A 256 -22.95 0.81 -23.57
N THR A 257 -23.33 1.03 -22.31
CA THR A 257 -24.32 2.05 -21.96
C THR A 257 -23.60 3.39 -22.05
N VAL A 258 -23.58 3.97 -23.26
CA VAL A 258 -23.19 5.37 -23.44
C VAL A 258 -24.28 6.20 -22.76
N ILE A 259 -23.98 6.77 -21.60
CA ILE A 259 -24.84 7.76 -20.93
C ILE A 259 -24.51 9.15 -21.46
#